data_AF-A0A8T3RG19-F1
#
_entry.id   AF-A0A8T3RG19-F1
#
_cell.length_a   1.000
_cell.length_b   1.000
_cell.length_c   1.000
_cell.angle_alpha   90.00
_cell.angle_beta   90.00
_cell.angle_gamma   90.00
#
_symmetry.space_group_name_H-M   'P 1'
#
loop_
_entity.id
_entity.type
_entity.pdbx_description
1 polymer ?
#
loop_
_entity_poly.entity_id
_entity_poly.type
_entity_poly.pdbx_seq_one_letter_code
_entity_poly.pdbx_strand_id
1 'polypeptide(L)'
;MDMGITLSGQRYSVKLDSPISLAIPLAFGGAQPSFFGAPRASAAPLAIGGFVGDTTQGGSCNVVELRLVPHCNGTHTESVGHIVREAMPIAACLTRTLFPARLITVTPCAADATQDGYTPATESDDWLITRDALEFALRDLESDQIQALAVRTLPNDESKKNRRYGDSCRPPFFSLEAMHTLID
;
A
#
# COMPACT_ATOMS: atom_id res chain seq x y z
N MET A 1 -15.62 10.03 21.23
CA MET A 1 -14.29 9.90 21.85
C MET A 1 -13.44 10.97 21.23
N ASP A 2 -12.95 11.92 22.02
CA ASP A 2 -12.18 13.04 21.49
C ASP A 2 -10.70 12.69 21.58
N MET A 3 -10.01 12.68 20.43
CA MET A 3 -8.58 12.47 20.35
C MET A 3 -7.92 13.72 19.79
N GLY A 4 -6.82 14.15 20.42
CA GLY A 4 -6.00 15.25 19.93
C GLY A 4 -4.54 14.83 19.83
N ILE A 5 -3.83 15.42 18.88
CA ILE A 5 -2.39 15.25 18.71
C ILE A 5 -1.72 16.61 18.67
N THR A 6 -0.47 16.70 19.13
CA THR A 6 0.34 17.92 19.02
C THR A 6 1.52 17.64 18.11
N LEU A 7 1.66 18.41 17.04
CA LEU A 7 2.78 18.35 16.09
C LEU A 7 3.42 19.73 16.07
N SER A 8 4.72 19.81 16.33
CA SER A 8 5.47 21.08 16.33
C SER A 8 4.80 22.23 17.10
N GLY A 9 4.25 21.91 18.28
CA GLY A 9 3.54 22.88 19.13
C GLY A 9 2.12 23.24 18.68
N GLN A 10 1.68 22.81 17.49
CA GLN A 10 0.32 22.98 17.01
C GLN A 10 -0.56 21.80 17.44
N ARG A 11 -1.78 22.09 17.92
CA ARG A 11 -2.74 21.07 18.38
C ARG A 11 -3.77 20.79 17.29
N TYR A 12 -3.96 19.51 16.97
CA TYR A 12 -4.93 19.01 16.01
C TYR A 12 -5.97 18.14 16.71
N SER A 13 -7.21 18.20 16.21
CA SER A 13 -8.29 17.30 16.62
C SER A 13 -8.43 16.18 15.60
N VAL A 14 -8.61 14.95 16.08
CA VAL A 14 -8.73 13.73 15.27
C VAL A 14 -10.16 13.21 15.34
N LYS A 15 -10.80 13.09 14.18
CA LYS A 15 -12.15 12.52 14.03
C LYS A 15 -12.09 11.00 13.95
N LEU A 16 -12.21 10.33 15.10
CA LEU A 16 -12.19 8.86 15.17
C LEU A 16 -13.52 8.20 14.77
N ASP A 17 -14.61 8.95 14.82
CA ASP A 17 -15.97 8.48 14.52
C ASP A 17 -16.30 8.44 13.02
N SER A 18 -15.49 9.10 12.19
CA SER A 18 -15.68 9.18 10.74
C SER A 18 -14.38 8.87 9.97
N PRO A 19 -13.79 7.67 10.14
CA PRO A 19 -12.57 7.30 9.44
C PRO A 19 -12.82 7.11 7.94
N ILE A 20 -11.84 7.48 7.11
CA ILE A 20 -11.83 7.17 5.68
C ILE A 20 -10.89 5.99 5.48
N SER A 21 -11.43 4.85 5.04
CA SER A 21 -10.61 3.69 4.69
C SER A 21 -9.85 3.96 3.39
N LEU A 22 -8.54 3.75 3.42
CA LEU A 22 -7.68 3.74 2.23
C LEU A 22 -7.40 2.31 1.73
N ALA A 23 -7.90 1.29 2.44
CA ALA A 23 -7.66 -0.09 2.07
C ALA A 23 -8.48 -0.47 0.83
N ILE A 24 -7.86 -1.22 -0.08
CA ILE A 24 -8.55 -1.93 -1.15
C ILE A 24 -9.12 -3.22 -0.54
N PRO A 25 -10.45 -3.37 -0.41
CA PRO A 25 -11.04 -4.57 0.18
C PRO A 25 -10.76 -5.80 -0.69
N LEU A 26 -10.41 -6.92 -0.06
CA LEU A 26 -10.27 -8.20 -0.77
C LEU A 26 -11.65 -8.77 -1.10
N ALA A 27 -12.07 -8.58 -2.35
CA ALA A 27 -13.27 -9.21 -2.88
C ALA A 27 -12.95 -10.64 -3.37
N PHE A 28 -13.02 -11.63 -2.46
CA PHE A 28 -12.68 -13.03 -2.77
C PHE A 28 -13.49 -13.61 -3.95
N GLY A 29 -14.77 -13.24 -4.08
CA GLY A 29 -15.62 -13.61 -5.22
C GLY A 29 -15.58 -12.63 -6.40
N GLY A 30 -14.92 -11.47 -6.25
CA GLY A 30 -14.97 -10.35 -7.19
C GLY A 30 -13.61 -9.99 -7.79
N ALA A 31 -13.60 -8.92 -8.59
CA ALA A 31 -12.36 -8.34 -9.07
C ALA A 31 -11.51 -7.86 -7.89
N GLN A 32 -10.20 -8.05 -8.01
CA GLN A 32 -9.22 -7.74 -6.97
C GLN A 32 -7.88 -7.46 -7.66
N PRO A 33 -6.99 -6.67 -7.05
CA PRO A 33 -5.70 -6.42 -7.66
C PRO A 33 -4.82 -7.67 -7.55
N SER A 34 -3.95 -7.84 -8.53
CA SER A 34 -2.92 -8.89 -8.53
C SER A 34 -1.62 -8.33 -9.05
N PHE A 35 -0.49 -8.85 -8.58
CA PHE A 35 0.83 -8.54 -9.14
C PHE A 35 1.54 -9.82 -9.58
N PHE A 36 2.36 -9.72 -10.63
CA PHE A 36 3.27 -10.78 -11.09
C PHE A 36 2.57 -12.12 -11.39
N GLY A 37 1.34 -12.05 -11.92
CA GLY A 37 0.55 -13.25 -12.21
C GLY A 37 0.14 -14.08 -10.98
N ALA A 38 0.27 -13.52 -9.77
CA ALA A 38 -0.11 -14.21 -8.54
C ALA A 38 -1.57 -14.69 -8.58
N PRO A 39 -1.88 -15.84 -7.97
CA PRO A 39 -3.24 -16.31 -7.88
C PRO A 39 -4.13 -15.29 -7.14
N ARG A 40 -5.41 -15.29 -7.50
CA ARG A 40 -6.42 -14.53 -6.77
C ARG A 40 -6.49 -15.04 -5.33
N ALA A 41 -6.66 -14.12 -4.38
CA ALA A 41 -7.02 -14.49 -3.03
C ALA A 41 -8.40 -15.17 -3.05
N SER A 42 -8.55 -16.22 -2.25
CA SER A 42 -9.77 -17.03 -2.18
C SER A 42 -10.22 -17.25 -0.75
N ALA A 43 -11.52 -17.47 -0.60
CA ALA A 43 -12.19 -17.84 0.63
C ALA A 43 -13.07 -19.05 0.35
N ALA A 44 -12.95 -20.10 1.16
CA ALA A 44 -13.78 -21.30 1.05
C ALA A 44 -14.17 -21.80 2.44
N PRO A 45 -15.33 -22.45 2.62
CA PRO A 45 -15.65 -23.12 3.88
C PRO A 45 -14.56 -24.14 4.24
N LEU A 46 -14.12 -24.11 5.49
CA LEU A 46 -13.21 -25.10 6.03
C LEU A 46 -13.91 -26.47 6.02
N ALA A 47 -13.32 -27.45 5.35
CA ALA A 47 -13.81 -28.83 5.31
C ALA A 47 -12.76 -29.75 5.92
N ILE A 48 -13.03 -30.28 7.10
CA ILE A 48 -12.12 -31.20 7.82
C ILE A 48 -12.92 -32.35 8.40
N GLY A 49 -12.58 -33.58 8.00
CA GLY A 49 -13.34 -34.77 8.38
C GLY A 49 -14.78 -34.69 7.89
N GLY A 50 -15.75 -34.89 8.80
CA GLY A 50 -17.18 -34.75 8.52
C GLY A 50 -17.77 -33.35 8.77
N PHE A 51 -16.94 -32.37 9.12
CA PHE A 51 -17.38 -31.00 9.40
C PHE A 51 -17.19 -30.12 8.16
N VAL A 52 -18.22 -29.34 7.83
CA VAL A 52 -18.17 -28.24 6.85
C VAL A 52 -18.51 -26.95 7.59
N GLY A 53 -17.59 -25.99 7.55
CA GLY A 53 -17.71 -24.66 8.17
C GLY A 53 -18.68 -23.73 7.45
N ASP A 54 -19.89 -24.18 7.17
CA ASP A 54 -20.94 -23.42 6.50
C ASP A 54 -22.31 -23.78 7.08
N THR A 55 -22.91 -22.82 7.79
CA THR A 55 -24.24 -22.96 8.40
C THR A 55 -25.35 -23.23 7.39
N THR A 56 -25.18 -22.81 6.13
CA THR A 56 -26.15 -23.09 5.05
C THR A 56 -26.07 -24.54 4.56
N GLN A 57 -24.96 -25.23 4.86
CA GLN A 57 -24.74 -26.65 4.56
C GLN A 57 -24.87 -27.55 5.79
N GLY A 58 -25.45 -27.04 6.89
CA GLY A 58 -25.68 -27.78 8.14
C GLY A 58 -24.50 -27.75 9.14
N GLY A 59 -23.48 -26.95 8.88
CA GLY A 59 -22.41 -26.69 9.86
C GLY A 59 -22.94 -25.96 11.10
N SER A 60 -22.37 -26.24 12.28
CA SER A 60 -22.74 -25.55 13.52
C SER A 60 -22.28 -24.09 13.57
N CYS A 61 -21.33 -23.71 12.72
CA CYS A 61 -20.79 -22.36 12.60
C CYS A 61 -20.17 -22.14 11.21
N ASN A 62 -19.95 -20.88 10.84
CA ASN A 62 -19.23 -20.51 9.63
C ASN A 62 -17.73 -20.43 9.94
N VAL A 63 -16.93 -21.24 9.25
CA VAL A 63 -15.48 -21.26 9.37
C VAL A 63 -14.91 -21.22 7.97
N VAL A 64 -14.15 -20.16 7.66
CA VAL A 64 -13.64 -19.91 6.31
C VAL A 64 -12.13 -20.05 6.30
N GLU A 65 -11.62 -20.87 5.39
CA GLU A 65 -10.22 -20.89 5.01
C GLU A 65 -9.93 -19.76 4.00
N LEU A 66 -8.93 -18.95 4.31
CA LEU A 66 -8.45 -17.87 3.44
C LEU A 66 -7.10 -18.27 2.85
N ARG A 67 -6.95 -18.08 1.54
CA ARG A 67 -5.66 -18.18 0.84
C ARG A 67 -5.37 -16.86 0.16
N LEU A 68 -4.19 -16.29 0.44
CA LEU A 68 -3.73 -15.05 -0.15
C LEU A 68 -2.19 -15.01 -0.25
N VAL A 69 -1.71 -14.19 -1.17
CA VAL A 69 -0.31 -13.75 -1.29
C VAL A 69 -0.29 -12.27 -0.87
N PRO A 70 0.07 -11.92 0.38
CA PRO A 70 -0.17 -10.58 0.94
C PRO A 70 0.36 -9.43 0.07
N HIS A 71 1.60 -9.55 -0.43
CA HIS A 71 2.21 -8.54 -1.29
C HIS A 71 1.47 -8.36 -2.63
N CYS A 72 0.89 -9.44 -3.16
CA CYS A 72 0.25 -9.42 -4.47
C CYS A 72 -1.26 -9.18 -4.40
N ASN A 73 -1.89 -9.29 -3.23
CA ASN A 73 -3.33 -9.19 -3.07
C ASN A 73 -3.69 -8.02 -2.14
N GLY A 74 -3.97 -6.87 -2.74
CA GLY A 74 -4.56 -5.72 -2.05
C GLY A 74 -3.55 -4.86 -1.27
N THR A 75 -4.09 -4.08 -0.33
CA THR A 75 -3.30 -3.20 0.54
C THR A 75 -2.54 -4.01 1.58
N HIS A 76 -1.23 -3.76 1.70
CA HIS A 76 -0.36 -4.49 2.61
C HIS A 76 0.76 -3.60 3.14
N THR A 77 1.60 -4.16 4.00
CA THR A 77 2.78 -3.49 4.57
C THR A 77 3.95 -4.46 4.50
N GLU A 78 5.13 -3.94 4.22
CA GLU A 78 6.36 -4.70 4.09
C GLU A 78 7.40 -4.29 5.14
N SER A 79 8.37 -5.16 5.32
CA SER A 79 9.60 -4.90 6.07
C SER A 79 10.75 -5.29 5.17
N VAL A 80 11.95 -4.82 5.51
CA VAL A 80 13.17 -5.19 4.80
C VAL A 80 13.39 -6.72 4.72
N GLY A 81 12.82 -7.49 5.66
CA GLY A 81 12.80 -8.96 5.63
C GLY A 81 12.21 -9.56 4.35
N HIS A 82 11.49 -8.80 3.53
CA HIS A 82 11.04 -9.24 2.21
C HIS A 82 12.19 -9.42 1.20
N ILE A 83 13.28 -8.67 1.36
CA ILE A 83 14.38 -8.58 0.38
C ILE A 83 15.75 -8.96 0.95
N VAL A 84 15.82 -9.37 2.22
CA VAL A 84 17.04 -9.86 2.87
C VAL A 84 16.90 -11.31 3.33
N ARG A 85 18.01 -11.92 3.77
CA ARG A 85 18.00 -13.33 4.21
C ARG A 85 17.45 -13.49 5.62
N GLU A 86 17.60 -12.47 6.44
CA GLU A 86 17.21 -12.44 7.83
C GLU A 86 15.69 -12.35 7.98
N ALA A 87 15.14 -13.19 8.86
CA ALA A 87 13.72 -13.13 9.19
C ALA A 87 13.44 -11.89 10.05
N MET A 88 12.79 -10.89 9.45
CA MET A 88 12.38 -9.66 10.12
C MET A 88 10.87 -9.50 10.01
N PRO A 89 10.07 -10.11 10.90
CA PRO A 89 8.62 -10.04 10.81
C PRO A 89 8.11 -8.62 11.09
N ILE A 90 7.06 -8.19 10.38
CA ILE A 90 6.42 -6.87 10.55
C ILE A 90 6.09 -6.58 12.02
N ALA A 91 5.60 -7.58 12.75
CA ALA A 91 5.24 -7.44 14.16
C ALA A 91 6.43 -7.10 15.08
N ALA A 92 7.67 -7.39 14.66
CA ALA A 92 8.88 -7.01 15.39
C ALA A 92 9.40 -5.62 14.97
N CYS A 93 9.09 -5.16 13.75
CA CYS A 93 9.55 -3.87 13.22
C CYS A 93 8.56 -2.72 13.51
N LEU A 94 7.25 -3.00 13.47
CA LEU A 94 6.20 -2.00 13.60
C LEU A 94 5.86 -1.76 15.08
N THR A 95 6.58 -0.82 15.72
CA THR A 95 6.42 -0.50 17.16
C THR A 95 5.32 0.52 17.45
N ARG A 96 4.77 1.18 16.42
CA ARG A 96 3.66 2.14 16.52
C ARG A 96 2.68 1.90 15.36
N THR A 97 1.38 2.04 15.60
CA THR A 97 0.33 1.75 14.61
C THR A 97 -0.47 2.98 14.18
N LEU A 98 -0.38 4.08 14.93
CA LEU A 98 -1.01 5.36 14.59
C LEU A 98 0.07 6.40 14.34
N PHE A 99 -0.04 7.05 13.19
CA PHE A 99 0.92 8.02 12.68
C PHE A 99 0.17 9.24 12.17
N PRO A 100 0.59 10.46 12.51
CA PRO A 100 0.28 11.63 11.71
C PRO A 100 0.88 11.44 10.32
N ALA A 101 0.04 11.44 9.30
CA ALA A 101 0.45 11.28 7.91
C ALA A 101 0.03 12.48 7.08
N ARG A 102 0.91 12.95 6.20
CA ARG A 102 0.57 13.92 5.15
C ARG A 102 0.23 13.18 3.86
N LEU A 103 -0.85 13.61 3.21
CA LEU A 103 -1.21 13.15 1.87
C LEU A 103 -0.68 14.15 0.85
N ILE A 104 0.18 13.69 -0.05
CA ILE A 104 0.59 14.45 -1.24
C ILE A 104 0.04 13.80 -2.50
N THR A 105 0.02 14.55 -3.59
CA THR A 105 -0.38 14.06 -4.91
C THR A 105 0.72 14.36 -5.91
N VAL A 106 1.12 13.34 -6.66
CA VAL A 106 2.18 13.41 -7.67
C VAL A 106 1.68 12.82 -8.99
N THR A 107 2.20 13.34 -10.09
CA THR A 107 2.01 12.74 -11.41
C THR A 107 3.32 12.07 -11.81
N PRO A 108 3.38 10.74 -11.88
CA PRO A 108 4.56 10.04 -12.38
C PRO A 108 4.85 10.45 -13.83
N CYS A 109 6.12 10.39 -14.24
CA CYS A 109 6.52 10.56 -15.64
C CYS A 109 7.13 9.27 -16.19
N ALA A 110 7.24 9.15 -17.51
CA ALA A 110 7.98 8.07 -18.14
C ALA A 110 9.47 8.14 -17.74
N ALA A 111 10.13 6.99 -17.60
CA ALA A 111 11.53 6.92 -17.19
C ALA A 111 12.48 7.62 -18.18
N ASP A 112 12.15 7.65 -19.48
CA ASP A 112 12.93 8.34 -20.51
C ASP A 112 12.72 9.87 -20.54
N ALA A 113 11.76 10.38 -19.77
CA ALA A 113 11.44 11.80 -19.67
C ALA A 113 12.11 12.51 -18.49
N THR A 114 12.99 11.82 -17.75
CA THR A 114 13.68 12.33 -16.56
C THR A 114 15.17 11.96 -16.55
N GLN A 115 15.95 12.65 -15.72
CA GLN A 115 17.35 12.33 -15.43
C GLN A 115 17.52 11.48 -14.16
N ASP A 116 16.44 11.27 -13.42
CA ASP A 116 16.44 10.40 -12.24
C ASP A 116 16.73 8.94 -12.61
N GLY A 117 17.47 8.25 -11.75
CA GLY A 117 17.95 6.90 -11.97
C GLY A 117 17.30 5.83 -11.10
N TYR A 118 17.55 4.58 -11.46
CA TYR A 118 17.20 3.40 -10.67
C TYR A 118 18.26 2.30 -10.78
N THR A 119 18.24 1.33 -9.86
CA THR A 119 19.07 0.12 -9.93
C THR A 119 18.20 -1.11 -9.64
N PRO A 120 18.07 -2.06 -10.59
CA PRO A 120 18.64 -2.07 -11.95
C PRO A 120 18.12 -0.92 -12.82
N ALA A 121 18.76 -0.67 -13.97
CA ALA A 121 18.35 0.38 -14.89
C ALA A 121 16.88 0.19 -15.31
N THR A 122 16.17 1.30 -15.46
CA THR A 122 14.76 1.33 -15.86
C THR A 122 14.57 0.92 -17.32
N GLU A 123 13.37 0.43 -17.63
CA GLU A 123 12.91 0.14 -18.99
C GLU A 123 12.10 1.32 -19.55
N SER A 124 11.95 1.39 -20.88
CA SER A 124 11.28 2.52 -21.55
C SER A 124 9.79 2.66 -21.21
N ASP A 125 9.15 1.59 -20.74
CA ASP A 125 7.75 1.56 -20.33
C ASP A 125 7.55 1.76 -18.81
N ASP A 126 8.63 1.99 -18.07
CA ASP A 126 8.57 2.29 -16.63
C ASP A 126 8.12 3.74 -16.38
N TRP A 127 7.47 3.91 -15.22
CA TRP A 127 6.97 5.20 -14.74
C TRP A 127 7.57 5.51 -13.38
N LEU A 128 8.13 6.71 -13.25
CA LEU A 128 8.85 7.15 -12.06
C LEU A 128 8.10 8.25 -11.33
N ILE A 129 8.06 8.13 -10.00
CA ILE A 129 7.87 9.25 -9.08
C ILE A 129 9.25 9.85 -8.87
N THR A 130 9.49 11.01 -9.47
CA THR A 130 10.81 11.67 -9.50
C THR A 130 11.03 12.61 -8.32
N ARG A 131 12.29 12.98 -8.07
CA ARG A 131 12.68 14.01 -7.08
C ARG A 131 11.92 15.30 -7.33
N ASP A 132 11.94 15.82 -8.55
CA ASP A 132 11.31 17.10 -8.88
C ASP A 132 9.79 17.09 -8.60
N ALA A 133 9.11 15.98 -8.93
CA ALA A 133 7.68 15.83 -8.65
C ALA A 133 7.40 15.76 -7.15
N LEU A 134 8.27 15.11 -6.40
CA LEU A 134 8.18 14.98 -4.95
C LEU A 134 8.47 16.30 -4.23
N GLU A 135 9.58 16.97 -4.55
CA GLU A 135 9.95 18.28 -4.00
C GLU A 135 8.87 19.32 -4.26
N PHE A 136 8.33 19.36 -5.48
CA PHE A 136 7.22 20.24 -5.82
C PHE A 136 6.00 19.98 -4.93
N ALA A 137 5.66 18.71 -4.69
CA ALA A 137 4.51 18.34 -3.87
C ALA A 137 4.74 18.58 -2.36
N LEU A 138 6.00 18.64 -1.93
CA LEU A 138 6.41 18.87 -0.53
C LEU A 138 6.70 20.34 -0.21
N ARG A 139 6.90 21.22 -1.21
CA ARG A 139 7.41 22.60 -1.04
C ARG A 139 6.67 23.48 -0.02
N ASP A 140 5.38 23.23 0.17
CA ASP A 140 4.49 24.02 1.04
C ASP A 140 4.22 23.31 2.38
N LEU A 141 4.91 22.19 2.65
CA LEU A 141 4.75 21.42 3.88
C LEU A 141 5.92 21.67 4.85
N GLU A 142 5.57 21.98 6.10
CA GLU A 142 6.54 22.03 7.20
C GLU A 142 7.05 20.61 7.50
N SER A 143 8.34 20.36 7.26
CA SER A 143 8.96 19.04 7.34
C SER A 143 8.92 18.43 8.74
N ASP A 144 9.00 19.26 9.77
CA ASP A 144 8.98 18.88 11.17
C ASP A 144 7.64 18.27 11.64
N GLN A 145 6.57 18.47 10.87
CA GLN A 145 5.26 17.86 11.11
C GLN A 145 5.03 16.53 10.37
N ILE A 146 5.95 16.11 9.51
CA ILE A 146 5.79 14.92 8.67
C ILE A 146 6.39 13.70 9.37
N GLN A 147 5.55 12.86 9.96
CA GLN A 147 5.99 11.58 10.57
C GLN A 147 5.74 10.37 9.66
N ALA A 148 4.91 10.54 8.64
CA ALA A 148 4.58 9.58 7.61
C ALA A 148 4.05 10.32 6.37
N LEU A 149 4.25 9.73 5.19
CA LEU A 149 3.82 10.29 3.92
C LEU A 149 2.95 9.27 3.18
N ALA A 150 1.76 9.70 2.77
CA ALA A 150 0.93 8.99 1.83
C ALA A 150 1.04 9.67 0.46
N VAL A 151 1.48 8.90 -0.56
CA VAL A 151 1.70 9.43 -1.90
C VAL A 151 0.60 8.93 -2.84
N ARG A 152 -0.27 9.84 -3.29
CA ARG A 152 -1.30 9.54 -4.29
C ARG A 152 -0.77 9.83 -5.69
N THR A 153 -0.65 8.78 -6.50
CA THR A 153 -0.24 8.92 -7.91
C THR A 153 -1.43 9.20 -8.83
N LEU A 154 -1.24 10.07 -9.82
CA LEU A 154 -2.22 10.33 -10.88
C LEU A 154 -1.91 9.50 -12.16
N PRO A 155 -2.94 9.09 -12.93
CA PRO A 155 -4.36 9.15 -12.59
C PRO A 155 -4.69 8.22 -11.41
N ASN A 156 -5.72 8.58 -10.62
CA ASN A 156 -6.17 7.79 -9.47
C ASN A 156 -7.62 7.33 -9.64
N ASP A 157 -7.89 6.66 -10.76
CA ASP A 157 -9.21 6.15 -11.08
C ASP A 157 -9.54 4.84 -10.36
N GLU A 158 -10.83 4.52 -10.32
CA GLU A 158 -11.40 3.38 -9.62
C GLU A 158 -10.84 2.02 -10.10
N SER A 159 -10.33 1.94 -11.34
CA SER A 159 -9.79 0.68 -11.85
C SER A 159 -8.57 0.20 -11.06
N LYS A 160 -7.82 1.09 -10.40
CA LYS A 160 -6.66 0.72 -9.56
C LYS A 160 -7.00 -0.34 -8.51
N LYS A 161 -8.24 -0.36 -8.03
CA LYS A 161 -8.71 -1.35 -7.05
C LYS A 161 -8.78 -2.78 -7.60
N ASN A 162 -8.70 -2.95 -8.92
CA ASN A 162 -8.91 -4.20 -9.63
C ASN A 162 -7.83 -4.51 -10.69
N ARG A 163 -6.77 -3.69 -10.77
CA ARG A 163 -5.73 -3.82 -11.81
C ARG A 163 -4.90 -5.09 -11.60
N ARG A 164 -4.55 -5.72 -12.72
CA ARG A 164 -3.56 -6.80 -12.77
C ARG A 164 -2.23 -6.19 -13.16
N TYR A 165 -1.42 -5.88 -12.17
CA TYR A 165 -0.10 -5.30 -12.35
C TYR A 165 0.90 -6.34 -12.83
N GLY A 166 1.78 -5.93 -13.74
CA GLY A 166 2.74 -6.78 -14.45
C GLY A 166 3.12 -6.12 -15.79
N ASP A 167 3.56 -6.91 -16.77
CA ASP A 167 4.15 -6.41 -18.02
C ASP A 167 3.25 -5.41 -18.77
N SER A 168 1.93 -5.67 -18.84
CA SER A 168 0.98 -4.80 -19.55
C SER A 168 0.39 -3.67 -18.71
N CYS A 169 0.65 -3.66 -17.40
CA CYS A 169 0.15 -2.64 -16.48
C CYS A 169 1.20 -2.40 -15.39
N ARG A 170 2.18 -1.56 -15.69
CA ARG A 170 3.27 -1.24 -14.77
C ARG A 170 2.81 -0.22 -13.72
N PRO A 171 2.99 -0.49 -12.42
CA PRO A 171 2.80 0.53 -11.40
C PRO A 171 3.96 1.53 -11.44
N PRO A 172 3.71 2.82 -11.17
CA PRO A 172 4.79 3.76 -10.94
C PRO A 172 5.54 3.43 -9.64
N PHE A 173 6.85 3.66 -9.63
CA PHE A 173 7.72 3.48 -8.45
C PHE A 173 8.61 4.70 -8.24
N PHE A 174 9.24 4.82 -7.07
CA PHE A 174 10.13 5.94 -6.77
C PHE A 174 11.48 5.78 -7.46
N SER A 175 12.04 6.88 -7.98
CA SER A 175 13.45 6.93 -8.34
C SER A 175 14.35 6.87 -7.10
N LEU A 176 15.65 6.60 -7.30
CA LEU A 176 16.62 6.65 -6.20
C LEU A 176 16.70 8.05 -5.61
N GLU A 177 16.68 9.08 -6.44
CA GLU A 177 16.76 10.48 -6.05
C GLU A 177 15.52 10.94 -5.27
N ALA A 178 14.33 10.48 -5.66
CA ALA A 178 13.11 10.72 -4.90
C ALA A 178 13.21 10.08 -3.51
N MET A 179 13.73 8.85 -3.41
CA MET A 179 13.92 8.19 -2.11
C MET A 179 14.96 8.89 -1.25
N HIS A 180 16.06 9.39 -1.83
CA HIS A 180 17.07 10.19 -1.12
C HIS A 180 16.45 11.44 -0.49
N THR A 181 15.57 12.13 -1.23
CA THR A 181 14.84 13.31 -0.73
C THR A 181 13.95 13.02 0.49
N LEU A 182 13.49 11.77 0.66
CA LEU A 182 12.64 11.39 1.80
C LEU A 182 13.42 11.01 3.07
N ILE A 183 14.70 10.70 2.93
CA ILE A 183 15.54 10.24 4.04
C ILE A 183 16.51 11.31 4.56
N ASP A 184 16.81 12.32 3.73
CA ASP A 184 17.65 13.48 4.06
C ASP A 184 16.89 14.52 4.92
#